data_AF-A0A1I0ZJ76-F1
#
_entry.id   AF-A0A1I0ZJ76-F1
#
_cell.length_a   1.000
_cell.length_b   1.000
_cell.length_c   1.000
_cell.angle_alpha   90.00
_cell.angle_beta   90.00
_cell.angle_gamma   90.00
#
_symmetry.space_group_name_H-M   'P 1'
#
loop_
_entity.id
_entity.type
_entity.pdbx_description
1 polymer ?
#
loop_
_entity_poly.entity_id
_entity_poly.type
_entity_poly.pdbx_seq_one_letter_code
_entity_poly.pdbx_strand_id
1 'polypeptide(L)'
;MRLLRRVLILLVAIAGGVTFSQAPELAQQYRQRLGGAIDELTTIIQNFDEQANHNGLERQAALNIYAVSPEQFLRSQGDSMRQAFDRNEDLSDQLLHLTSASPILRPLIIARSPDAATLANAWRDFVPGVPVSVAGLVWAMLGAVVGLMVAVILVVVLRAIAVIGGRSRGRATPRVATSAGRQVFSEPYPKARH
;
A
#
# COMPACT_ATOMS: atom_id res chain seq x y z
N MET A 1 -24.88 15.83 -14.20
CA MET A 1 -24.47 14.72 -13.29
C MET A 1 -23.67 13.59 -13.95
N ARG A 2 -23.94 13.16 -15.20
CA ARG A 2 -23.18 12.05 -15.85
C ARG A 2 -21.68 12.36 -16.06
N LEU A 3 -21.35 13.60 -16.45
CA LEU A 3 -19.96 14.04 -16.64
C LEU A 3 -19.17 14.00 -15.31
N LEU A 4 -19.75 14.54 -14.24
CA LEU A 4 -19.14 14.54 -12.89
C LEU A 4 -18.77 13.13 -12.42
N ARG A 5 -19.67 12.15 -12.63
CA ARG A 5 -19.38 10.74 -12.31
C ARG A 5 -18.20 10.19 -13.12
N ARG A 6 -18.12 10.50 -14.42
CA ARG A 6 -17.02 10.05 -15.29
C ARG A 6 -15.69 10.65 -14.84
N VAL A 7 -15.68 11.95 -14.53
CA VAL A 7 -14.51 12.64 -14.00
C VAL A 7 -14.06 12.02 -12.69
N LEU A 8 -14.98 11.75 -11.76
CA LEU A 8 -14.65 11.11 -10.48
C LEU A 8 -14.04 9.71 -10.69
N ILE A 9 -14.61 8.89 -11.56
CA ILE A 9 -14.06 7.56 -11.89
C ILE A 9 -12.65 7.68 -12.45
N LEU A 10 -12.44 8.63 -13.38
CA LEU A 10 -11.12 8.87 -13.96
C LEU A 10 -10.11 9.34 -12.91
N LEU A 11 -10.50 10.23 -12.00
CA LEU A 11 -9.63 10.69 -10.90
C LEU A 11 -9.23 9.54 -9.98
N VAL A 12 -10.15 8.64 -9.63
CA VAL A 12 -9.84 7.45 -8.81
C VAL A 12 -8.91 6.49 -9.56
N ALA A 13 -9.12 6.28 -10.87
CA ALA A 13 -8.23 5.46 -11.68
C ALA A 13 -6.81 6.08 -11.77
N ILE A 14 -6.70 7.39 -12.02
CA ILE A 14 -5.42 8.10 -12.04
C ILE A 14 -4.73 8.01 -10.68
N ALA A 15 -5.45 8.27 -9.59
CA ALA A 15 -4.91 8.16 -8.24
C ALA A 15 -4.39 6.73 -7.97
N GLY A 16 -5.15 5.70 -8.33
CA GLY A 16 -4.70 4.31 -8.24
C GLY A 16 -3.43 4.03 -9.03
N GLY A 17 -3.36 4.53 -10.27
CA GLY A 17 -2.17 4.41 -11.11
C GLY A 17 -0.95 5.12 -10.51
N VAL A 18 -1.11 6.34 -9.99
CA VAL A 18 -0.04 7.10 -9.33
C VAL A 18 0.44 6.39 -8.07
N THR A 19 -0.46 5.84 -7.25
CA THR A 19 -0.08 5.12 -6.03
C THR A 19 0.67 3.82 -6.35
N PHE A 20 0.18 3.00 -7.28
CA PHE A 20 0.81 1.72 -7.58
C PHE A 20 2.13 1.90 -8.32
N SER A 21 2.27 2.93 -9.17
CA SER A 21 3.51 3.20 -9.90
C SER A 21 4.72 3.44 -8.99
N GLN A 22 4.48 3.78 -7.72
CA GLN A 22 5.52 3.95 -6.69
C GLN A 22 6.13 2.63 -6.22
N ALA A 23 5.44 1.50 -6.36
CA ALA A 23 5.88 0.23 -5.79
C ALA A 23 7.25 -0.24 -6.31
N PRO A 24 7.57 -0.14 -7.63
CA PRO A 24 8.91 -0.42 -8.14
C PRO A 24 10.00 0.52 -7.59
N GLU A 25 9.68 1.78 -7.33
CA GLU A 25 10.65 2.75 -6.78
C GLU A 25 10.97 2.43 -5.32
N LEU A 26 9.95 2.15 -4.51
CA LEU A 26 10.15 1.65 -3.15
C LEU A 26 10.97 0.34 -3.13
N ALA A 27 10.65 -0.58 -4.05
CA ALA A 27 11.39 -1.83 -4.18
C ALA A 27 12.87 -1.59 -4.54
N GLN A 28 13.15 -0.56 -5.36
CA GLN A 28 14.50 -0.17 -5.70
C GLN A 28 15.24 0.41 -4.50
N GLN A 29 14.61 1.30 -3.72
CA GLN A 29 15.21 1.88 -2.51
C GLN A 29 15.49 0.81 -1.44
N TYR A 30 14.54 -0.11 -1.25
CA TYR A 30 14.73 -1.28 -0.38
C TYR A 30 15.96 -2.10 -0.80
N ARG A 31 16.07 -2.42 -2.09
CA ARG A 31 17.22 -3.17 -2.63
C ARG A 31 18.55 -2.44 -2.43
N GLN A 32 18.58 -1.11 -2.59
CA GLN A 32 19.78 -0.31 -2.34
C GLN A 32 20.19 -0.34 -0.86
N ARG A 33 19.23 -0.27 0.06
CA ARG A 33 19.50 -0.36 1.50
C ARG A 33 19.97 -1.74 1.93
N LEU A 34 19.44 -2.80 1.32
CA LEU A 34 19.99 -4.15 1.49
C LEU A 34 21.46 -4.20 1.08
N GLY A 35 21.78 -3.70 -0.13
CA GLY A 35 23.17 -3.64 -0.61
C GLY A 35 24.09 -2.90 0.37
N GLY A 36 23.70 -1.69 0.79
CA GLY A 36 24.51 -0.93 1.75
C GLY A 36 24.67 -1.61 3.11
N ALA A 37 23.63 -2.29 3.61
CA ALA A 37 23.73 -3.07 4.84
C ALA A 37 24.66 -4.28 4.69
N ILE A 38 24.63 -4.96 3.54
CA ILE A 38 25.53 -6.08 3.22
C ILE A 38 26.97 -5.57 3.12
N ASP A 39 27.22 -4.45 2.45
CA ASP A 39 28.56 -3.86 2.30
C ASP A 39 29.18 -3.49 3.67
N GLU A 40 28.39 -2.88 4.55
CA GLU A 40 28.82 -2.55 5.91
C GLU A 40 29.11 -3.80 6.74
N LEU A 41 28.19 -4.78 6.74
CA LEU A 41 28.40 -6.05 7.44
C LEU A 41 29.61 -6.80 6.90
N THR A 42 29.81 -6.81 5.58
CA THR A 42 30.96 -7.45 4.94
C THR A 42 32.26 -6.83 5.41
N THR A 43 32.30 -5.50 5.56
CA THR A 43 33.46 -4.78 6.09
C THR A 43 33.76 -5.19 7.53
N ILE A 44 32.74 -5.27 8.40
CA ILE A 44 32.87 -5.72 9.79
C ILE A 44 33.42 -7.16 9.85
N ILE A 45 32.87 -8.04 9.01
CA ILE A 45 33.26 -9.45 8.90
C ILE A 45 34.72 -9.59 8.44
N GLN A 46 35.11 -8.89 7.39
CA GLN A 46 36.47 -8.91 6.86
C GLN A 46 37.47 -8.41 7.90
N ASN A 47 37.17 -7.31 8.59
CA ASN A 47 38.03 -6.80 9.65
C ASN A 47 38.21 -7.81 10.80
N PHE A 48 37.16 -8.58 11.14
CA PHE A 48 37.26 -9.64 12.14
C PHE A 48 38.14 -10.79 11.64
N ASP A 49 37.95 -11.23 10.39
CA ASP A 49 38.74 -12.31 9.81
C ASP A 49 40.21 -11.94 9.67
N GLU A 50 40.52 -10.70 9.26
CA GLU A 50 41.89 -10.19 9.20
C GLU A 50 42.55 -10.19 10.58
N GLN A 51 41.83 -9.75 11.62
CA GLN A 51 42.33 -9.81 13.00
C GLN A 51 42.56 -11.25 13.47
N ALA A 52 41.65 -12.18 13.15
CA ALA A 52 41.81 -13.59 13.47
C ALA A 52 43.06 -14.16 12.77
N ASN A 53 43.18 -13.91 11.46
CA ASN A 53 44.29 -14.39 10.63
C ASN A 53 45.63 -13.82 11.08
N HIS A 54 45.71 -12.54 11.45
CA HIS A 54 46.92 -11.93 12.01
C HIS A 54 47.36 -12.59 13.33
N ASN A 55 46.43 -13.21 14.07
CA ASN A 55 46.72 -13.99 15.27
C ASN A 55 46.83 -15.50 15.01
N GLY A 56 46.89 -15.93 13.74
CA GLY A 56 47.00 -17.34 13.36
C GLY A 56 45.75 -18.17 13.66
N LEU A 57 44.59 -17.51 13.78
CA LEU A 57 43.31 -18.14 14.10
C LEU A 57 42.41 -18.15 12.87
N GLU A 58 41.71 -19.25 12.67
CA GLU A 58 40.54 -19.26 11.80
C GLU A 58 39.34 -18.59 12.50
N ARG A 59 38.39 -18.09 11.71
CA ARG A 59 37.18 -17.40 12.19
C ARG A 59 36.49 -18.14 13.35
N GLN A 60 36.26 -19.44 13.19
CA GLN A 60 35.54 -20.23 14.19
C GLN A 60 36.33 -20.36 15.50
N ALA A 61 37.66 -20.48 15.41
CA ALA A 61 38.53 -20.51 16.58
C ALA A 61 38.52 -19.15 17.31
N ALA A 62 38.58 -18.04 16.58
CA ALA A 62 38.46 -16.71 17.16
C ALA A 62 37.12 -16.50 17.86
N LEU A 63 36.00 -16.90 17.24
CA LEU A 63 34.67 -16.85 17.88
C LEU A 63 34.58 -17.73 19.14
N ASN A 64 35.25 -18.89 19.15
CA ASN A 64 35.26 -19.76 20.32
C ASN A 64 35.97 -19.11 21.51
N ILE A 65 37.05 -18.36 21.28
CA ILE A 65 37.73 -17.58 22.33
C ILE A 65 36.76 -16.60 22.99
N TYR A 66 35.97 -15.86 22.21
CA TYR A 66 34.93 -14.99 22.76
C TYR A 66 33.88 -15.76 23.54
N ALA A 67 33.45 -16.92 23.04
CA ALA A 67 32.39 -17.73 23.63
C ALA A 67 32.72 -18.24 25.04
N VAL A 68 33.96 -18.73 25.22
CA VAL A 68 34.40 -19.34 26.49
C VAL A 68 35.05 -18.33 27.44
N SER A 69 35.13 -17.06 27.02
CA SER A 69 35.71 -16.00 27.84
C SER A 69 34.96 -15.85 29.17
N PRO A 70 35.65 -15.67 30.31
CA PRO A 70 35.00 -15.39 31.59
C PRO A 70 34.33 -14.00 31.62
N GLU A 71 34.75 -13.08 30.75
CA GLU A 71 34.21 -11.72 30.67
C GLU A 71 32.92 -11.66 29.85
N GLN A 72 31.85 -11.12 30.46
CA GLN A 72 30.54 -11.02 29.81
C GLN A 72 30.57 -10.14 28.56
N PHE A 73 31.31 -9.03 28.60
CA PHE A 73 31.48 -8.15 27.46
C PHE A 73 32.06 -8.90 26.25
N LEU A 74 33.09 -9.71 26.46
CA LEU A 74 33.71 -10.49 25.37
C LEU A 74 32.75 -11.54 24.79
N ARG A 75 31.99 -12.24 25.64
CA ARG A 75 30.94 -13.16 25.15
C ARG A 75 29.91 -12.43 24.28
N SER A 76 29.42 -11.28 24.74
CA SER A 76 28.45 -10.47 23.99
C SER A 76 28.98 -9.93 22.66
N GLN A 77 30.28 -9.61 22.57
CA GLN A 77 30.93 -9.24 21.32
C GLN A 77 30.98 -10.42 20.34
N GLY A 78 31.30 -11.62 20.83
CA GLY A 78 31.26 -12.84 20.02
C GLY A 78 29.85 -13.14 19.49
N ASP A 79 28.82 -13.00 20.33
CA ASP A 79 27.42 -13.18 19.93
C ASP A 79 26.98 -12.15 18.89
N SER A 80 27.38 -10.88 19.08
CA SER A 80 27.11 -9.81 18.11
C SER A 80 27.78 -10.08 16.75
N MET A 81 29.00 -10.63 16.75
CA MET A 81 29.70 -11.00 15.52
C MET A 81 29.02 -12.19 14.82
N ARG A 82 28.53 -13.19 15.57
CA ARG A 82 27.70 -14.27 14.99
C ARG A 82 26.44 -13.72 14.34
N GLN A 83 25.73 -12.83 15.04
CA GLN A 83 24.55 -12.18 14.48
C GLN A 83 24.87 -11.37 13.22
N ALA A 84 26.05 -10.75 13.13
CA ALA A 84 26.50 -10.05 11.93
C ALA A 84 26.73 -11.02 10.76
N PHE A 85 27.31 -12.20 11.00
CA PHE A 85 27.45 -13.26 9.98
C PHE A 85 26.08 -13.74 9.49
N ASP A 86 25.21 -14.16 10.41
CA ASP A 86 23.88 -14.69 10.08
C ASP A 86 23.06 -13.65 9.31
N ARG A 87 23.10 -12.38 9.76
CA ARG A 87 22.40 -11.29 9.07
C ARG A 87 23.01 -10.99 7.70
N ASN A 88 24.33 -11.08 7.53
CA ASN A 88 24.95 -10.88 6.22
C ASN A 88 24.50 -11.95 5.22
N GLU A 89 24.44 -13.22 5.65
CA GLU A 89 23.94 -14.35 4.85
C GLU A 89 22.47 -14.13 4.46
N ASP A 90 21.59 -13.88 5.43
CA ASP A 90 20.15 -13.64 5.21
C ASP A 90 19.90 -12.49 4.21
N LEU A 91 20.60 -11.36 4.37
CA LEU A 91 20.43 -10.22 3.48
C LEU A 91 21.00 -10.49 2.08
N SER A 92 22.11 -11.22 1.99
CA SER A 92 22.73 -11.60 0.71
C SER A 92 21.82 -12.51 -0.11
N ASP A 93 21.19 -13.50 0.53
CA ASP A 93 20.21 -14.38 -0.10
C ASP A 93 18.98 -13.60 -0.59
N GLN A 94 18.48 -12.66 0.23
CA GLN A 94 17.39 -11.77 -0.19
C GLN A 94 17.78 -10.90 -1.39
N LEU A 95 19.00 -10.34 -1.41
CA LEU A 95 19.48 -9.53 -2.52
C LEU A 95 19.63 -10.37 -3.79
N LEU A 96 20.09 -11.63 -3.68
CA LEU A 96 20.16 -12.58 -4.79
C LEU A 96 18.78 -12.85 -5.39
N HIS A 97 17.76 -13.08 -4.55
CA HIS A 97 16.38 -13.29 -5.00
C HIS A 97 15.82 -12.05 -5.73
N LEU A 98 16.15 -10.84 -5.26
CA LEU A 98 15.68 -9.60 -5.89
C LEU A 98 16.41 -9.26 -7.20
N THR A 99 17.70 -9.60 -7.30
CA THR A 99 18.52 -9.32 -8.47
C THR A 99 18.24 -10.30 -9.61
N SER A 100 17.98 -11.56 -9.29
CA SER A 100 17.56 -12.59 -10.25
C SER A 100 16.13 -12.39 -10.78
N ALA A 101 15.27 -11.69 -10.02
CA ALA A 101 13.91 -11.42 -10.44
C ALA A 101 13.77 -10.24 -11.42
N SER A 102 12.77 -10.36 -12.30
CA SER A 102 12.33 -9.25 -13.16
C SER A 102 11.99 -8.01 -12.33
N PRO A 103 12.42 -6.79 -12.73
CA PRO A 103 12.12 -5.55 -12.02
C PRO A 103 10.62 -5.31 -11.75
N ILE A 104 9.75 -5.84 -12.62
CA ILE A 104 8.28 -5.74 -12.47
C ILE A 104 7.79 -6.54 -11.27
N LEU A 105 8.43 -7.67 -10.95
CA LEU A 105 7.99 -8.61 -9.90
C LEU A 105 8.59 -8.31 -8.53
N ARG A 106 9.65 -7.49 -8.46
CA ARG A 106 10.33 -7.15 -7.19
C ARG A 106 9.38 -6.67 -6.09
N PRO A 107 8.39 -5.79 -6.34
CA PRO A 107 7.48 -5.37 -5.26
C PRO A 107 6.67 -6.54 -4.67
N LEU A 108 6.30 -7.53 -5.49
CA LEU A 108 5.60 -8.73 -5.01
C LEU A 108 6.51 -9.66 -4.20
N ILE A 109 7.78 -9.76 -4.59
CA ILE A 109 8.77 -10.57 -3.86
C ILE A 109 9.01 -9.96 -2.48
N ILE A 110 9.24 -8.64 -2.41
CA ILE A 110 9.41 -7.91 -1.15
C ILE A 110 8.17 -8.06 -0.28
N ALA A 111 6.96 -7.95 -0.85
CA ALA A 111 5.73 -8.08 -0.09
C ALA A 111 5.51 -9.47 0.55
N ARG A 112 6.15 -10.53 0.03
CA ARG A 112 6.02 -11.89 0.58
C ARG A 112 6.96 -12.15 1.76
N SER A 113 8.20 -11.67 1.68
CA SER A 113 9.22 -11.96 2.70
C SER A 113 10.23 -10.82 2.81
N PRO A 114 9.85 -9.68 3.42
CA PRO A 114 10.77 -8.55 3.60
C PRO A 114 11.60 -8.69 4.89
N ASP A 115 12.83 -8.21 4.86
CA ASP A 115 13.53 -7.77 6.09
C ASP A 115 12.79 -6.53 6.63
N ALA A 116 12.06 -6.72 7.73
CA ALA A 116 11.14 -5.72 8.27
C ALA A 116 11.85 -4.41 8.64
N ALA A 117 13.05 -4.48 9.20
CA ALA A 117 13.83 -3.30 9.57
C ALA A 117 14.24 -2.49 8.34
N THR A 118 14.76 -3.15 7.30
CA THR A 118 15.16 -2.48 6.06
C THR A 118 13.95 -1.89 5.33
N LEU A 119 12.81 -2.61 5.29
CA LEU A 119 11.59 -2.11 4.66
C LEU A 119 11.01 -0.91 5.41
N ALA A 120 10.97 -0.96 6.74
CA ALA A 120 10.52 0.17 7.55
C ALA A 120 11.39 1.41 7.33
N ASN A 121 12.70 1.24 7.26
CA ASN A 121 13.64 2.33 6.98
C ASN A 121 13.50 2.86 5.55
N ALA A 122 13.31 1.99 4.55
CA ALA A 122 13.04 2.39 3.18
C ALA A 122 11.73 3.19 3.08
N TRP A 123 10.68 2.72 3.73
CA TRP A 123 9.37 3.38 3.73
C TRP A 123 9.39 4.74 4.43
N ARG A 124 10.10 4.85 5.56
CA ARG A 124 10.20 6.10 6.33
C ARG A 124 10.85 7.23 5.52
N ASP A 125 11.86 6.89 4.74
CA ASP A 125 12.63 7.86 3.97
C ASP A 125 12.15 7.95 2.50
N PHE A 126 11.07 7.24 2.15
CA PHE A 126 10.51 7.19 0.80
C PHE A 126 9.88 8.53 0.42
N VAL A 127 10.35 9.08 -0.70
CA VAL A 127 9.77 10.27 -1.32
C VAL A 127 9.10 9.85 -2.64
N PRO A 128 7.76 9.97 -2.77
CA PRO A 128 7.07 9.66 -4.00
C PRO A 128 7.59 10.50 -5.18
N GLY A 129 7.70 9.87 -6.34
CA GLY A 129 8.20 10.50 -7.57
C GLY A 129 7.30 10.24 -8.76
N VAL A 130 7.68 10.79 -9.92
CA VAL A 130 7.09 10.42 -11.21
C VAL A 130 7.98 9.31 -11.81
N PRO A 131 7.61 8.03 -11.67
CA PRO A 131 8.46 6.94 -12.13
C PRO A 131 8.38 6.84 -13.65
N VAL A 132 9.50 7.06 -14.32
CA VAL A 132 9.64 6.93 -15.79
C VAL A 132 10.17 5.56 -16.22
N SER A 133 10.01 4.54 -15.37
CA SER A 133 10.48 3.17 -15.63
C SER A 133 9.40 2.29 -16.25
N VAL A 134 9.81 1.26 -17.01
CA VAL A 134 8.89 0.26 -17.57
C VAL A 134 8.09 -0.44 -16.47
N ALA A 135 8.75 -0.80 -15.37
CA ALA A 135 8.07 -1.39 -14.21
C ALA A 135 7.04 -0.42 -13.61
N GLY A 136 7.40 0.86 -13.45
CA GLY A 136 6.49 1.90 -12.97
C GLY A 136 5.26 2.03 -13.85
N LEU A 137 5.42 1.97 -15.18
CA LEU A 137 4.30 2.01 -16.13
C LEU A 137 3.38 0.78 -16.00
N VAL A 138 3.95 -0.42 -15.90
CA VAL A 138 3.17 -1.65 -15.70
C VAL A 138 2.35 -1.59 -14.41
N TRP A 139 2.97 -1.13 -13.32
CA TRP A 139 2.28 -0.94 -12.04
C TRP A 139 1.25 0.20 -12.09
N ALA A 140 1.52 1.27 -12.83
CA ALA A 140 0.56 2.35 -13.05
C ALA A 140 -0.70 1.85 -13.77
N MET A 141 -0.53 1.04 -14.83
CA MET A 141 -1.65 0.43 -15.55
C MET A 141 -2.46 -0.50 -14.63
N LEU A 142 -1.77 -1.34 -13.85
CA LEU A 142 -2.42 -2.22 -12.87
C LEU A 142 -3.21 -1.42 -11.83
N GLY A 143 -2.60 -0.39 -11.25
CA GLY A 143 -3.24 0.50 -10.28
C GLY A 143 -4.42 1.26 -10.86
N ALA A 144 -4.36 1.67 -12.14
CA ALA A 144 -5.47 2.33 -12.81
C ALA A 144 -6.66 1.39 -13.03
N VAL A 145 -6.41 0.14 -13.40
CA VAL A 145 -7.44 -0.90 -13.51
C VAL A 145 -8.08 -1.17 -12.14
N VAL A 146 -7.27 -1.34 -11.09
CA VAL A 146 -7.76 -1.53 -9.72
C VAL A 146 -8.58 -0.32 -9.26
N GLY A 147 -8.08 0.90 -9.50
CA GLY A 147 -8.79 2.15 -9.18
C GLY A 147 -10.12 2.27 -9.91
N LEU A 148 -10.17 1.91 -11.20
CA LEU A 148 -11.41 1.87 -11.97
C LEU A 148 -12.43 0.90 -11.35
N MET A 149 -11.99 -0.32 -10.98
CA MET A 149 -12.86 -1.32 -10.35
C MET A 149 -13.42 -0.80 -9.03
N VAL A 150 -12.58 -0.22 -8.17
CA VAL A 150 -12.99 0.41 -6.91
C VAL A 150 -14.01 1.52 -7.14
N ALA A 151 -13.76 2.40 -8.12
CA ALA A 151 -14.67 3.50 -8.45
C ALA A 151 -16.04 2.99 -8.94
N VAL A 152 -16.05 1.94 -9.77
CA VAL A 152 -17.30 1.33 -10.26
C VAL A 152 -18.08 0.71 -9.11
N ILE A 153 -17.41 -0.09 -8.26
CA ILE A 153 -18.02 -0.72 -7.07
C ILE A 153 -18.63 0.36 -6.17
N LEU A 154 -17.87 1.42 -5.85
CA LEU A 154 -18.34 2.51 -5.01
C LEU A 154 -19.63 3.14 -5.58
N VAL A 155 -19.68 3.40 -6.88
CA VAL A 155 -20.90 3.95 -7.48
C VAL A 155 -22.07 2.96 -7.44
N VAL A 156 -21.83 1.67 -7.64
CA VAL A 156 -22.88 0.64 -7.54
C VAL A 156 -23.44 0.59 -6.12
N VAL A 157 -22.56 0.58 -5.10
CA VAL A 157 -22.94 0.55 -3.68
C VAL A 157 -23.73 1.81 -3.30
N LEU A 158 -23.25 3.00 -3.66
CA LEU A 158 -23.94 4.27 -3.37
C LEU A 158 -25.34 4.32 -4.00
N ARG A 159 -25.50 3.77 -5.20
CA ARG A 159 -26.81 3.65 -5.86
C ARG A 159 -27.74 2.68 -5.13
N ALA A 160 -27.23 1.52 -4.72
CA ALA A 160 -28.02 0.55 -3.97
C ALA A 160 -28.56 1.16 -2.66
N ILE A 161 -27.70 1.87 -1.91
CA ILE A 161 -28.09 2.57 -0.68
C ILE A 161 -29.16 3.63 -0.95
N ALA A 162 -29.00 4.45 -2.00
CA ALA A 162 -29.97 5.48 -2.35
C ALA A 162 -31.35 4.91 -2.73
N VAL A 163 -31.39 3.77 -3.44
CA VAL A 163 -32.64 3.09 -3.80
C VAL A 163 -33.34 2.49 -2.57
N ILE A 164 -32.57 1.93 -1.63
CA ILE A 164 -33.11 1.38 -0.38
C ILE A 164 -33.65 2.51 0.51
N GLY A 165 -32.92 3.61 0.66
CA GLY A 165 -33.35 4.77 1.46
C GLY A 165 -34.52 5.56 0.86
N GLY A 166 -34.65 5.58 -0.47
CA GLY A 166 -35.76 6.25 -1.17
C GLY A 166 -37.12 5.54 -1.01
N ARG A 167 -37.11 4.22 -0.76
CA ARG A 167 -38.33 3.42 -0.59
C ARG A 167 -39.11 3.74 0.69
N SER A 168 -38.45 4.27 1.73
CA SER A 168 -39.10 4.61 3.01
C SER A 168 -39.80 5.98 3.01
N ARG A 169 -39.59 6.84 2.01
CA ARG A 169 -40.24 8.17 1.92
C ARG A 169 -41.52 8.19 1.05
N GLY A 170 -41.82 7.12 0.33
CA GLY A 170 -42.93 7.07 -0.64
C GLY A 170 -44.29 6.60 -0.10
N ARG A 171 -44.43 6.30 1.19
CA ARG A 171 -45.67 5.75 1.77
C ARG A 171 -46.35 6.74 2.72
N ALA A 172 -46.69 7.92 2.20
CA ALA A 172 -47.64 8.82 2.83
C ALA A 172 -48.61 9.32 1.75
N THR A 173 -49.75 8.63 1.62
CA THR A 173 -51.07 9.25 1.44
C THR A 173 -52.13 8.14 1.44
N PRO A 174 -53.24 8.39 2.15
CA PRO A 174 -54.50 8.41 1.43
C PRO A 174 -55.28 9.69 1.71
N ARG A 175 -55.64 10.32 0.59
CA ARG A 175 -56.80 11.18 0.33
C ARG A 175 -57.94 11.00 1.34
N VAL A 176 -58.22 12.03 2.15
CA VAL A 176 -59.52 12.16 2.83
C VAL A 176 -60.49 12.77 1.83
N ALA A 177 -61.45 11.97 1.39
CA ALA A 177 -62.64 12.45 0.72
C ALA A 177 -63.53 13.10 1.78
N THR A 178 -63.75 14.41 1.70
CA THR A 178 -64.81 15.08 2.46
C THR A 178 -65.97 15.34 1.52
N SER A 179 -66.94 14.44 1.56
CA SER A 179 -68.33 14.71 1.19
C SER A 179 -69.02 15.54 2.27
N ALA A 180 -70.03 16.31 1.86
CA ALA A 180 -71.07 16.99 2.63
C ALA A 180 -70.83 18.49 2.95
N GLY A 181 -71.69 19.35 2.39
CA GLY A 181 -71.70 20.76 2.76
C GLY A 181 -72.60 21.70 1.93
N ARG A 182 -73.88 21.36 1.78
CA ARG A 182 -75.02 22.31 1.67
C ARG A 182 -75.17 23.21 0.43
N GLN A 183 -76.31 23.00 -0.22
CA GLN A 183 -77.00 23.90 -1.13
C GLN A 183 -77.11 25.32 -0.55
N VAL A 184 -76.75 26.34 -1.33
CA VAL A 184 -77.45 27.63 -1.31
C VAL A 184 -77.78 27.98 -2.75
N PHE A 185 -79.07 28.04 -2.97
CA PHE A 185 -79.80 28.46 -4.15
C PHE A 185 -79.65 29.99 -4.34
N SER A 186 -79.27 30.42 -5.55
CA SER A 186 -79.63 31.73 -6.07
C SER A 186 -79.71 31.63 -7.59
N GLU A 187 -80.93 31.44 -8.09
CA GLU A 187 -81.27 31.42 -9.51
C GLU A 187 -81.00 32.77 -10.21
N PRO A 188 -80.88 32.76 -11.55
CA PRO A 188 -80.48 33.89 -12.38
C PRO A 188 -81.69 34.71 -12.85
N TYR A 189 -81.57 36.04 -12.91
CA TYR A 189 -82.49 36.90 -13.67
C TYR A 189 -81.88 37.29 -15.02
N PRO A 190 -82.48 36.92 -16.17
CA PRO A 190 -82.19 37.52 -17.46
C PRO A 190 -83.15 38.69 -17.79
N LYS A 191 -82.66 39.56 -18.67
CA LYS A 191 -83.28 40.78 -19.22
C LYS A 191 -84.61 40.56 -19.94
N ALA A 192 -85.51 41.55 -19.93
CA ALA A 192 -86.22 42.06 -21.13
C ALA A 192 -86.96 43.40 -20.91
N ARG A 193 -86.65 44.35 -21.81
CA ARG A 193 -87.47 45.36 -22.54
C ARG A 193 -88.74 45.96 -21.92
N HIS A 194 -88.80 47.30 -21.90
CA HIS A 194 -89.59 48.12 -22.85
C HIS A 194 -88.92 49.48 -23.03
#